data_AF-A0A8J7WRA4-F1
#
_entry.id   AF-A0A8J7WRA4-F1
#
_cell.length_a   1.000
_cell.length_b   1.000
_cell.length_c   1.000
_cell.angle_alpha   90.00
_cell.angle_beta   90.00
_cell.angle_gamma   90.00
#
_symmetry.space_group_name_H-M   'P 1'
#
loop_
_entity.id
_entity.type
_entity.pdbx_description
1 polymer ?
#
loop_
_entity_poly.entity_id
_entity_poly.type
_entity_poly.pdbx_seq_one_letter_code
_entity_poly.pdbx_strand_id
1 'polypeptide(L)'
;MLTPTKGIAPDRALLAVGAQIALQLDQPLTVSQAWERVRAWRKENGHPAPISFGWFVLALDTLFALERVQLRDDLLTLTRPDRVDRRKDAAPPRR
;
A
#
# COMPACT_ATOMS: atom_id res chain seq x y z
N MET A 1 5.83 -3.59 -14.39
CA MET A 1 4.68 -3.05 -15.14
C MET A 1 3.54 -2.87 -14.17
N LEU A 2 2.81 -1.77 -14.34
CA LEU A 2 1.73 -1.38 -13.45
C LEU A 2 0.59 -2.43 -13.45
N THR A 3 0.27 -2.95 -14.64
CA THR A 3 -0.69 -4.04 -14.89
C THR A 3 0.01 -5.33 -15.35
N PRO A 4 -0.64 -6.51 -15.27
CA PRO A 4 -0.14 -7.75 -15.85
C PRO A 4 0.13 -7.57 -17.34
N THR A 5 1.24 -8.10 -17.83
CA THR A 5 1.63 -8.02 -19.25
C THR A 5 2.26 -9.31 -19.72
N LYS A 6 2.49 -9.45 -21.03
CA LYS A 6 3.08 -10.67 -21.62
C LYS A 6 4.38 -11.14 -20.94
N GLY A 7 5.15 -10.23 -20.33
CA GLY A 7 6.41 -10.56 -19.62
C GLY A 7 6.34 -10.55 -18.10
N ILE A 8 5.21 -10.20 -17.48
CA ILE A 8 5.05 -10.13 -16.02
C ILE A 8 3.78 -10.87 -15.60
N ALA A 9 3.99 -11.96 -14.87
CA ALA A 9 2.92 -12.72 -14.24
C ALA A 9 2.02 -11.80 -13.38
N PRO A 10 0.69 -12.04 -13.32
CA PRO A 10 -0.25 -11.20 -12.57
C PRO A 10 0.18 -10.92 -11.12
N ASP A 11 0.72 -11.93 -10.44
CA ASP A 11 1.20 -11.86 -9.05
C ASP A 11 2.44 -10.99 -8.82
N ARG A 12 3.04 -10.51 -9.91
CA ARG A 12 4.17 -9.57 -9.92
C ARG A 12 3.77 -8.19 -10.46
N ALA A 13 2.56 -7.99 -10.94
CA ALA A 13 2.11 -6.66 -11.34
C ALA A 13 2.16 -5.71 -10.12
N LEU A 14 2.61 -4.47 -10.30
CA LEU A 14 2.82 -3.55 -9.17
C LEU A 14 1.53 -3.27 -8.40
N LEU A 15 0.38 -3.23 -9.08
CA LEU A 15 -0.92 -3.10 -8.41
C LEU A 15 -1.28 -4.32 -7.57
N ALA A 16 -0.95 -5.54 -8.03
CA ALA A 16 -1.19 -6.75 -7.26
C ALA A 16 -0.28 -6.79 -6.02
N VAL A 17 1.02 -6.51 -6.18
CA VAL A 17 1.96 -6.43 -5.05
C VAL A 17 1.56 -5.29 -4.09
N GLY A 18 1.16 -4.13 -4.62
CA GLY A 18 0.67 -3.00 -3.82
C GLY A 18 -0.58 -3.35 -3.01
N ALA A 19 -1.54 -4.07 -3.60
CA ALA A 19 -2.71 -4.55 -2.87
C ALA A 19 -2.32 -5.51 -1.74
N GLN A 20 -1.38 -6.43 -2.00
CA GLN A 20 -0.85 -7.33 -0.97
C GLN A 20 -0.16 -6.58 0.17
N ILE A 21 0.62 -5.53 -0.14
CA ILE A 21 1.22 -4.65 0.87
C ILE A 21 0.13 -3.95 1.69
N ALA A 22 -0.87 -3.37 1.04
CA ALA A 22 -1.97 -2.67 1.71
C ALA A 22 -2.76 -3.59 2.65
N LEU A 23 -2.94 -4.87 2.30
CA LEU A 23 -3.55 -5.88 3.19
C LEU A 23 -2.74 -6.12 4.48
N GLN A 24 -1.42 -5.91 4.46
CA GLN A 24 -0.57 -6.09 5.64
C GLN A 24 -0.44 -4.82 6.50
N LEU A 25 -0.84 -3.65 5.99
CA LEU A 25 -0.82 -2.36 6.68
C LEU A 25 -2.13 -2.12 7.45
N ASP A 26 -2.54 -3.10 8.25
CA ASP A 26 -3.71 -3.02 9.15
C ASP A 26 -3.46 -2.11 10.37
N GLN A 27 -2.19 -1.88 10.69
CA GLN A 27 -1.70 -0.96 11.69
C GLN A 27 -0.45 -0.21 11.15
N PRO A 28 0.00 0.88 11.78
CA PRO A 28 1.28 1.49 11.45
C PRO A 28 2.42 0.48 11.61
N LEU A 29 3.26 0.34 10.58
CA LEU A 29 4.39 -0.60 10.57
C LEU A 29 5.64 0.07 10.01
N THR A 30 6.80 -0.32 10.49
CA THR A 30 8.05 0.05 9.81
C THR A 30 8.13 -0.61 8.43
N VAL A 31 8.94 -0.03 7.54
CA VAL A 31 9.19 -0.60 6.20
C VAL A 31 9.66 -2.06 6.29
N SER A 32 10.56 -2.36 7.23
CA SER A 32 11.09 -3.71 7.45
C SER A 32 10.01 -4.68 7.97
N GLN A 33 9.14 -4.24 8.87
CA GLN A 33 8.02 -5.06 9.35
C GLN A 33 7.03 -5.36 8.23
N ALA A 34 6.67 -4.36 7.43
CA ALA A 34 5.79 -4.54 6.28
C ALA A 34 6.39 -5.52 5.27
N TRP A 35 7.70 -5.44 5.00
CA TRP A 35 8.41 -6.35 4.11
C TRP A 35 8.34 -7.81 4.58
N GLU A 36 8.65 -8.07 5.86
CA GLU A 36 8.60 -9.43 6.42
C GLU A 36 7.16 -9.98 6.40
N ARG A 37 6.16 -9.17 6.77
CA ARG A 37 4.74 -9.59 6.73
C ARG A 37 4.29 -9.96 5.32
N VAL A 38 4.61 -9.16 4.31
CA VAL A 38 4.24 -9.45 2.91
C VAL A 38 4.90 -10.73 2.42
N ARG A 39 6.17 -10.95 2.77
CA ARG A 39 6.88 -12.20 2.41
C ARG A 39 6.25 -13.42 3.06
N ALA A 40 5.93 -13.36 4.36
CA ALA A 40 5.27 -14.44 5.07
C ALA A 40 3.89 -14.73 4.46
N TRP A 41 3.06 -13.70 4.28
CA TRP A 41 1.73 -13.81 3.71
C TRP A 41 1.76 -14.41 2.29
N ARG A 42 2.69 -13.98 1.41
CA ARG A 42 2.82 -14.52 0.05
C ARG A 42 3.19 -16.01 0.06
N LYS A 43 4.04 -16.43 1.00
CA LYS A 43 4.42 -17.85 1.16
C LYS A 43 3.23 -18.70 1.58
N GLU A 44 2.42 -18.21 2.52
CA GLU A 44 1.24 -18.90 3.04
C GLU A 44 0.09 -18.96 2.02
N ASN A 45 -0.07 -17.92 1.20
CA ASN A 45 -1.17 -17.80 0.24
C ASN A 45 -0.82 -18.31 -1.17
N GLY A 46 0.27 -19.09 -1.31
CA GLY A 46 0.60 -19.73 -2.57
C GLY A 46 0.97 -18.76 -3.70
N HIS A 47 1.67 -17.66 -3.37
CA HIS A 47 2.26 -16.74 -4.34
C HIS A 47 3.77 -17.03 -4.49
N PRO A 48 4.17 -18.10 -5.22
CA PRO A 48 5.54 -18.60 -5.25
C PRO A 48 6.51 -17.67 -6.01
N ALA A 49 5.99 -16.71 -6.78
CA ALA A 49 6.80 -15.77 -7.52
C ALA A 49 7.56 -14.84 -6.54
N PRO A 50 8.90 -14.95 -6.46
CA PRO A 50 9.68 -14.12 -5.55
C PRO A 50 9.63 -12.66 -6.02
N ILE A 51 9.39 -11.76 -5.07
CA ILE A 51 9.55 -10.32 -5.26
C ILE A 51 10.90 -9.92 -4.66
N SER A 52 11.65 -9.09 -5.39
CA SER A 52 12.85 -8.47 -4.82
C SER A 52 12.44 -7.33 -3.90
N PHE A 53 13.33 -6.94 -2.98
CA PHE A 53 13.10 -5.76 -2.14
C PHE A 53 12.87 -4.49 -2.98
N GLY A 54 13.63 -4.32 -4.07
CA GLY A 54 13.41 -3.20 -5.00
C GLY A 54 12.03 -3.19 -5.65
N TRP A 55 11.44 -4.37 -5.92
CA TRP A 55 10.07 -4.46 -6.44
C TRP A 55 9.03 -4.07 -5.41
N PHE A 56 9.28 -4.40 -4.15
CA PHE A 56 8.46 -3.98 -3.01
C PHE A 56 8.51 -2.46 -2.82
N VAL A 57 9.70 -1.86 -2.85
CA VAL A 57 9.86 -0.39 -2.77
C VAL A 57 9.12 0.28 -3.93
N LEU A 58 9.27 -0.21 -5.16
CA LEU A 58 8.56 0.34 -6.32
C LEU A 58 7.02 0.22 -6.19
N ALA A 59 6.53 -0.85 -5.56
CA ALA A 59 5.11 -0.99 -5.26
C ALA A 59 4.65 0.01 -4.17
N LEU A 60 5.48 0.28 -3.16
CA LEU A 60 5.23 1.36 -2.18
C LEU A 60 5.21 2.73 -2.85
N ASP A 61 6.15 3.02 -3.75
CA ASP A 61 6.19 4.27 -4.52
C ASP A 61 4.92 4.45 -5.36
N THR A 62 4.43 3.35 -5.93
CA THR A 62 3.15 3.34 -6.67
C THR A 62 1.98 3.65 -5.75
N LEU A 63 1.90 3.04 -4.56
CA LEU A 63 0.84 3.33 -3.58
C LEU A 63 0.92 4.76 -3.06
N PHE A 64 2.13 5.28 -2.84
CA PHE A 64 2.37 6.66 -2.44
C PHE A 64 1.92 7.65 -3.52
N ALA A 65 2.28 7.40 -4.78
CA ALA A 65 1.82 8.20 -5.92
C ALA A 65 0.29 8.18 -6.11
N LEU A 66 -0.38 7.14 -5.61
CA LEU A 66 -1.84 7.02 -5.55
C LEU A 66 -2.45 7.59 -4.27
N GLU A 67 -1.65 8.24 -3.42
CA GLU A 67 -2.02 8.79 -2.11
C GLU A 67 -2.67 7.74 -1.17
N ARG A 68 -2.29 6.47 -1.31
CA ARG A 68 -2.83 5.36 -0.50
C ARG A 68 -1.95 4.98 0.67
N VAL A 69 -0.67 5.33 0.66
CA VAL A 69 0.27 5.06 1.74
C VAL A 69 1.07 6.31 2.06
N GLN A 70 1.33 6.54 3.34
CA GLN A 70 2.24 7.59 3.82
C GLN A 70 3.28 7.00 4.76
N LEU A 71 4.50 7.52 4.67
CA LEU A 71 5.57 7.30 5.62
C LEU A 71 5.64 8.51 6.57
N ARG A 72 5.41 8.30 7.86
CA ARG A 72 5.52 9.32 8.91
C ARG A 72 6.21 8.71 10.12
N ASP A 73 7.22 9.38 10.66
CA ASP A 73 7.95 8.90 11.84
C ASP A 73 8.45 7.45 11.68
N ASP A 74 9.00 7.13 10.49
CA ASP A 74 9.44 5.79 10.07
C ASP A 74 8.35 4.70 10.01
N LEU A 75 7.08 5.09 10.10
CA LEU A 75 5.93 4.20 10.02
C LEU A 75 5.15 4.39 8.72
N LEU A 76 4.96 3.29 8.00
CA LEU A 76 4.02 3.17 6.89
C LEU A 76 2.60 3.11 7.45
N THR A 77 1.74 3.96 6.93
CA THR A 77 0.32 4.02 7.27
C THR A 77 -0.52 4.00 6.00
N LEU A 78 -1.66 3.31 6.05
CA LEU A 78 -2.62 3.33 4.96
C LEU A 78 -3.48 4.59 5.06
N THR A 79 -3.49 5.39 4.00
CA THR A 79 -4.42 6.51 3.87
C THR A 79 -5.78 5.94 3.48
N ARG A 80 -6.76 6.04 4.40
CA ARG A 80 -8.15 5.84 4.02
C ARG A 80 -8.55 7.02 3.15
N PRO A 81 -9.17 6.81 1.96
CA PRO A 81 -9.75 7.91 1.23
C PRO A 81 -10.73 8.61 2.17
N ASP A 82 -10.54 9.91 2.36
CA ASP A 82 -11.36 10.71 3.24
C ASP A 82 -12.83 10.39 2.95
N ARG A 83 -13.55 9.86 3.96
CA ARG A 83 -15.00 10.06 4.00
C ARG A 83 -15.15 11.57 4.11
N VAL A 84 -15.37 12.23 2.96
CA VAL A 84 -15.63 13.67 2.83
C VAL A 84 -16.10 14.23 4.16
N ASP A 85 -15.19 14.94 4.84
CA ASP A 85 -15.43 15.49 6.16
C ASP A 85 -16.48 16.60 6.05
N ARG A 86 -17.76 16.22 6.15
CA ARG A 86 -18.93 17.13 6.20
C ARG A 86 -18.86 18.14 7.34
N ARG A 87 -17.86 18.10 8.23
CA ARG A 87 -17.73 19.10 9.30
C ARG A 87 -17.20 20.45 8.83
N LYS A 88 -16.62 20.58 7.62
CA LYS A 88 -16.07 21.86 7.16
C LYS A 88 -17.09 22.87 6.61
N ASP A 89 -18.36 22.50 6.43
CA ASP A 89 -19.40 23.43 5.92
C ASP A 89 -20.23 24.12 7.02
N ALA A 90 -19.98 23.82 8.30
CA ALA A 90 -20.63 24.52 9.41
C ALA A 90 -19.90 25.83 9.74
N ALA A 91 -19.98 26.81 8.84
CA ALA A 91 -19.64 28.19 9.18
C ALA A 91 -20.60 28.70 10.28
N PRO A 92 -20.10 29.28 11.39
CA PRO A 92 -20.98 29.81 12.42
C PRO A 92 -21.74 31.03 11.89
N PRO A 93 -23.02 31.23 12.28
CA PRO A 93 -23.77 32.42 11.88
C PRO A 93 -23.05 33.66 12.39
N ARG A 94 -22.67 34.54 11.46
CA ARG A 94 -22.19 35.89 11.80
C ARG A 94 -23.32 36.60 12.53
N ARG A 95 -23.00 37.09 13.73
CA ARG A 95 -23.89 37.89 14.60
C ARG A 95 -24.42 39.12 13.89
#